data_AF-A0A376FBT9-F1
#
_entry.id   AF-A0A376FBT9-F1
#
_cell.length_a   1.000
_cell.length_b   1.000
_cell.length_c   1.000
_cell.angle_alpha   90.00
_cell.angle_beta   90.00
_cell.angle_gamma   90.00
#
_symmetry.space_group_name_H-M   'P 1'
#
loop_
_entity.id
_entity.type
_entity.pdbx_description
1 polymer ?
#
loop_
_entity_poly.entity_id
_entity_poly.type
_entity_poly.pdbx_seq_one_letter_code
_entity_poly.pdbx_strand_id
1 'polypeptide(L)'
;MLVKSAKPAVIPFVPRRRADGTGYELIILEDISESLQGGDKESVATQMNRAIEQAVRMAPEQYMWLHRRFKTRPEGQPDRYARRKNMAPRADILSAADLSERSGIQH
;
A
#
# COMPACT_ATOMS: atom_id res chain seq x y z
N MET A 1 5.66 10.14 23.89
CA MET A 1 5.30 10.46 22.49
C MET A 1 5.88 11.83 22.19
N LEU A 2 6.76 11.95 21.19
CA LEU A 2 7.57 13.15 20.93
C LEU A 2 6.71 14.43 20.81
N VAL A 3 5.57 14.32 20.14
CA VAL A 3 4.61 15.43 19.94
C VAL A 3 4.09 16.00 21.27
N LYS A 4 3.87 15.14 22.28
CA LYS A 4 3.35 15.55 23.58
C LYS A 4 4.41 16.19 24.47
N SER A 5 5.66 15.77 24.36
CA SER A 5 6.73 16.19 25.27
C SER A 5 7.35 17.53 24.89
N ALA A 6 7.43 17.85 23.59
CA ALA A 6 8.23 18.99 23.12
C ALA A 6 7.46 19.98 22.24
N LYS A 7 6.19 19.70 21.89
CA LYS A 7 5.39 20.51 20.94
C LYS A 7 6.17 20.91 19.67
N PRO A 8 6.82 19.95 18.98
CA PRO A 8 7.60 20.25 17.79
C PRO A 8 6.67 20.61 16.61
N ALA A 9 7.22 21.33 15.63
CA ALA A 9 6.65 21.36 14.29
C ALA A 9 6.64 19.93 13.71
N VAL A 10 5.58 19.58 12.99
CA VAL A 10 5.41 18.28 12.36
C VAL A 10 5.11 18.54 10.89
N ILE A 11 6.15 18.50 10.08
CA ILE A 11 6.10 18.87 8.66
C ILE A 11 6.23 17.59 7.82
N PRO A 12 5.14 17.09 7.21
CA PRO A 12 5.22 15.96 6.29
C PRO A 12 5.94 16.38 5.00
N PHE A 13 6.64 15.44 4.39
CA PHE A 13 7.23 15.66 3.06
C PHE A 13 7.06 14.42 2.18
N VAL A 14 7.04 14.64 0.87
CA VAL A 14 6.87 13.61 -0.15
C VAL A 14 8.05 13.65 -1.13
N PRO A 15 8.96 12.67 -1.09
CA PRO A 15 9.92 12.48 -2.16
C PRO A 15 9.19 11.84 -3.34
N ARG A 16 9.08 12.55 -4.47
CA ARG A 16 8.43 12.06 -5.68
C ARG A 16 9.45 11.95 -6.80
N ARG A 17 9.54 10.79 -7.44
CA ARG A 17 10.35 10.60 -8.65
C ARG A 17 9.68 11.34 -9.81
N ARG A 18 10.47 12.10 -10.56
CA ARG A 18 9.99 12.78 -11.77
C ARG A 18 9.61 11.77 -12.84
N ALA A 19 8.56 12.08 -13.60
CA ALA A 19 8.03 11.21 -14.64
C ALA A 19 9.02 10.94 -15.78
N ASP A 20 9.88 11.91 -16.08
CA ASP A 20 10.97 11.82 -17.08
C ASP A 20 12.17 10.97 -16.59
N GLY A 21 12.15 10.51 -15.33
CA GLY A 21 13.21 9.71 -14.74
C GLY A 21 14.48 10.48 -14.38
N THR A 22 14.50 11.81 -14.50
CA THR A 22 15.72 12.64 -14.30
C THR A 22 16.09 12.85 -12.84
N GLY A 23 15.25 12.43 -11.89
CA GLY A 23 15.54 12.50 -10.47
C GLY A 23 14.29 12.56 -9.61
N TYR A 24 14.40 13.27 -8.49
CA TYR A 24 13.33 13.44 -7.51
C TYR A 24 13.04 14.92 -7.26
N GLU A 25 11.80 15.20 -6.90
CA GLU A 25 11.40 16.45 -6.25
C GLU A 25 10.99 16.15 -4.80
N LEU A 26 11.20 17.15 -3.94
CA LEU A 26 10.80 17.09 -2.55
C LEU A 26 9.65 18.06 -2.34
N ILE A 27 8.47 17.52 -2.04
CA ILE A 27 7.27 18.30 -1.74
C ILE A 27 7.18 18.43 -0.23
N ILE A 28 7.30 19.65 0.29
CA ILE A 28 7.14 19.95 1.72
C ILE A 28 5.69 20.37 1.94
N LEU A 29 4.98 19.70 2.86
CA LEU A 29 3.59 19.98 3.19
C LEU A 29 3.49 20.94 4.38
N GLU A 30 2.28 21.40 4.67
CA GLU A 30 1.99 22.29 5.79
C GLU A 30 2.33 21.62 7.14
N ASP A 31 2.65 22.44 8.14
CA ASP A 31 2.82 21.97 9.51
C ASP A 31 1.48 21.48 10.06
N ILE A 32 1.43 20.20 10.44
CA ILE A 32 0.24 19.57 11.03
C ILE A 32 0.30 19.52 12.55
N SER A 33 1.32 20.12 13.19
CA SER A 33 1.57 20.03 14.62
C SER A 33 0.36 20.42 15.46
N GLU A 34 -0.33 21.52 15.12
CA GLU A 34 -1.54 22.00 15.80
C GLU A 34 -2.62 20.93 15.89
N SER A 35 -2.84 20.20 14.78
CA SER A 35 -3.85 19.15 14.71
C SER A 35 -3.53 17.92 15.56
N LEU A 36 -2.28 17.78 16.02
CA LEU A 36 -1.81 16.69 16.85
C LEU A 36 -1.72 17.07 18.33
N GLN A 37 -1.86 18.35 18.67
CA GLN A 37 -1.75 18.83 20.05
C GLN A 37 -2.93 18.32 20.90
N GLY A 38 -2.64 17.89 22.12
CA GLY A 38 -3.66 17.42 23.08
C GLY A 38 -4.35 16.09 22.74
N GLY A 39 -4.16 15.55 21.53
CA GLY A 39 -4.79 14.30 21.09
C GLY A 39 -4.33 13.08 21.89
N ASP A 40 -5.20 12.08 22.02
CA ASP A 40 -4.82 10.75 22.50
C ASP A 40 -4.04 9.98 21.41
N LYS A 41 -3.70 8.71 21.68
CA LYS A 41 -2.92 7.91 20.73
C LYS A 41 -3.68 7.68 19.41
N GLU A 42 -5.00 7.53 19.48
CA GLU A 42 -5.84 7.19 18.33
C GLU A 42 -6.09 8.41 17.43
N SER A 43 -6.38 9.56 18.03
CA SER A 43 -6.52 10.83 17.33
C SER A 43 -5.23 11.23 16.61
N VAL A 44 -4.08 11.14 17.29
CA VAL A 44 -2.77 11.40 16.67
C VAL A 44 -2.51 10.44 15.50
N ALA A 45 -2.79 9.14 15.67
CA ALA A 45 -2.62 8.17 14.60
C ALA A 45 -3.55 8.45 13.41
N THR A 46 -4.79 8.88 13.67
CA THR A 46 -5.77 9.25 12.64
C THR A 46 -5.29 10.44 11.81
N GLN A 47 -4.80 11.49 12.47
CA GLN A 47 -4.26 12.67 11.80
C GLN A 47 -3.01 12.35 10.97
N MET A 48 -2.09 11.54 11.51
CA MET A 48 -0.93 11.07 10.75
C MET A 48 -1.32 10.24 9.53
N ASN A 49 -2.34 9.37 9.65
CA ASN A 49 -2.84 8.60 8.52
C ASN A 49 -3.45 9.51 7.44
N ARG A 50 -4.18 10.57 7.81
CA ARG A 50 -4.70 11.55 6.84
C ARG A 50 -3.58 12.22 6.03
N ALA A 51 -2.49 12.61 6.70
CA ALA A 51 -1.31 13.17 6.04
C ALA A 51 -0.65 12.16 5.08
N ILE A 52 -0.54 10.89 5.49
CA ILE A 52 -0.03 9.81 4.63
C ILE A 52 -0.94 9.62 3.42
N GLU A 53 -2.25 9.56 3.60
CA GLU A 53 -3.19 9.40 2.49
C GLU A 53 -3.10 10.54 1.49
N GLN A 54 -2.97 11.78 1.96
CA GLN A 54 -2.73 12.94 1.10
C GLN A 54 -1.45 12.78 0.29
N ALA A 55 -0.35 12.38 0.93
CA ALA A 55 0.92 12.13 0.26
C ALA A 55 0.82 11.01 -0.80
N VAL A 56 0.13 9.90 -0.47
CA VAL A 56 -0.06 8.78 -1.40
C VAL A 56 -0.87 9.19 -2.62
N ARG A 57 -1.90 10.03 -2.47
CA ARG A 57 -2.70 10.53 -3.60
C ARG A 57 -1.90 11.35 -4.61
N MET A 58 -0.75 11.91 -4.22
CA MET A 58 0.10 12.71 -5.11
C MET A 58 0.85 11.87 -6.16
N ALA A 59 1.13 10.60 -5.85
CA ALA A 59 1.85 9.66 -6.71
C ALA A 59 1.56 8.21 -6.27
N PRO A 60 0.32 7.72 -6.43
CA PRO A 60 -0.09 6.41 -5.90
C PRO A 60 0.76 5.27 -6.48
N GLU A 61 1.19 5.38 -7.73
CA GLU A 61 2.08 4.42 -8.39
C GLU A 61 3.47 4.31 -7.75
N GLN A 62 3.90 5.33 -7.00
CA GLN A 62 5.20 5.34 -6.31
C GLN A 62 5.11 4.89 -4.86
N TYR A 63 3.91 4.59 -4.36
CA TYR A 63 3.77 4.04 -3.01
C TYR A 63 4.20 2.57 -2.96
N MET A 64 4.80 2.17 -1.84
CA MET A 64 5.29 0.80 -1.61
C MET A 64 4.14 -0.17 -1.30
N TRP A 65 3.27 -0.45 -2.29
CA TRP A 65 2.08 -1.31 -2.13
C TRP A 65 2.41 -2.75 -1.70
N LEU A 66 3.63 -3.21 -1.95
CA LEU A 66 4.11 -4.52 -1.50
C LEU A 66 4.22 -4.62 0.02
N HIS A 67 4.30 -3.48 0.73
CA HIS A 67 4.32 -3.46 2.18
C HIS A 67 2.96 -3.86 2.77
N ARG A 68 2.96 -4.87 3.66
CA ARG A 68 1.74 -5.38 4.31
C ARG A 68 1.26 -4.48 5.47
N ARG A 69 1.00 -3.20 5.19
CA ARG A 69 0.66 -2.18 6.18
C ARG A 69 -0.58 -2.53 7.01
N PHE A 70 -1.52 -3.29 6.45
CA PHE A 70 -2.80 -3.64 7.10
C PHE A 70 -2.83 -5.05 7.70
N LYS A 71 -1.66 -5.62 8.06
CA LYS A 71 -1.59 -7.00 8.57
C LYS A 71 -2.21 -7.11 9.96
N THR A 72 -1.91 -6.15 10.83
CA THR A 72 -2.54 -6.05 12.14
C THR A 72 -3.94 -5.50 11.97
N ARG A 73 -4.93 -6.22 12.50
CA ARG A 73 -6.36 -5.90 12.39
C ARG A 73 -7.02 -6.04 13.76
N PRO A 74 -8.12 -5.32 14.02
CA PRO A 74 -8.98 -5.60 15.18
C PRO A 74 -9.47 -7.06 15.17
N GLU A 75 -9.78 -7.59 16.34
CA GLU A 75 -10.33 -8.92 16.50
C GLU A 75 -11.61 -9.13 15.67
N GLY A 76 -11.79 -10.32 15.09
CA GLY A 76 -12.93 -10.65 14.25
C GLY A 76 -12.85 -10.16 12.79
N GLN A 77 -11.85 -9.38 12.40
CA GLN A 77 -11.67 -8.94 11.01
C GLN A 77 -10.89 -9.99 10.18
N PRO A 78 -11.31 -10.28 8.93
CA PRO A 78 -10.58 -11.21 8.07
C PRO A 78 -9.19 -10.67 7.70
N ASP A 79 -8.20 -11.57 7.62
CA ASP A 79 -6.85 -11.23 7.16
C ASP A 79 -6.86 -10.88 5.67
N ARG A 80 -6.43 -9.64 5.36
CA ARG A 80 -6.34 -9.11 3.99
C ARG A 80 -5.25 -9.77 3.14
N TYR A 81 -4.33 -10.50 3.77
CA TYR A 81 -3.19 -11.14 3.11
C TYR A 81 -3.22 -12.68 3.24
N ALA A 82 -4.35 -13.24 3.67
CA ALA A 82 -4.51 -14.68 3.75
C ALA A 82 -4.30 -15.31 2.36
N ARG A 83 -3.41 -16.29 2.26
CA ARG A 83 -3.28 -17.10 1.04
C ARG A 83 -4.56 -17.91 0.89
N ARG A 84 -5.19 -17.86 -0.30
CA ARG A 84 -6.21 -18.84 -0.66
C ARG A 84 -5.57 -20.22 -0.55
N LYS A 85 -6.11 -21.07 0.33
CA LYS A 85 -5.77 -22.50 0.34
C LYS A 85 -6.17 -23.06 -1.03
N ASN A 86 -5.24 -23.78 -1.67
CA ASN A 86 -5.44 -24.41 -2.97
C ASN A 86 -6.80 -25.11 -3.00
N MET A 87 -7.73 -24.58 -3.79
CA MET A 87 -8.88 -25.34 -4.22
C MET A 87 -8.32 -26.44 -5.14
N ALA A 88 -8.76 -27.69 -4.96
CA ALA A 88 -8.31 -28.80 -5.79
C ALA A 88 -8.37 -28.39 -7.28
N PRO A 89 -7.36 -28.75 -8.09
CA PRO A 89 -7.34 -28.36 -9.49
C PRO A 89 -8.65 -28.84 -10.13
N ARG A 90 -9.42 -27.92 -10.71
CA ARG A 90 -10.54 -28.30 -11.57
C ARG A 90 -9.96 -29.14 -12.70
N ALA A 91 -10.49 -30.35 -12.87
CA ALA A 91 -10.04 -31.34 -13.85
C ALA A 91 -10.35 -30.97 -15.31
N ASP A 92 -10.54 -29.67 -15.61
CA ASP A 92 -10.91 -29.16 -16.94
C ASP A 92 -9.76 -28.38 -17.59
N ILE A 93 -8.52 -28.61 -17.16
CA ILE A 93 -7.34 -28.13 -17.89
C ILE A 93 -7.07 -29.13 -19.01
N LEU A 94 -7.25 -28.67 -20.25
CA LEU A 94 -7.01 -29.39 -21.50
C LEU A 94 -5.87 -30.41 -21.36
N SER A 95 -6.19 -31.65 -21.66
CA SER A 95 -5.25 -32.77 -21.64
C SER A 95 -4.21 -32.58 -22.74
N ALA A 96 -3.02 -33.19 -22.59
CA ALA A 96 -2.06 -33.29 -23.69
C ALA A 96 -2.67 -33.93 -24.95
N ALA A 97 -3.76 -34.69 -24.81
CA ALA A 97 -4.55 -35.22 -25.92
C ALA A 97 -5.28 -34.13 -26.74
N ASP A 98 -5.68 -33.01 -26.12
CA ASP A 98 -6.34 -31.89 -26.82
C ASP A 98 -5.37 -31.08 -27.68
N LEU A 99 -4.06 -31.19 -27.43
CA LEU A 99 -3.00 -30.51 -28.17
C LEU A 99 -2.58 -31.28 -29.43
N SER A 100 -2.74 -32.61 -29.47
CA SER A 100 -2.34 -33.41 -30.64
C SER A 100 -3.30 -33.28 -31.82
N GLU A 101 -4.58 -32.98 -31.59
CA GLU A 101 -5.56 -32.81 -32.68
C GLU A 101 -5.39 -31.49 -33.45
N ARG A 102 -4.68 -30.49 -32.90
CA ARG A 102 -4.48 -29.19 -33.56
C ARG A 102 -3.19 -29.09 -34.37
N SER A 103 -2.24 -30.00 -34.19
CA SER A 103 -1.00 -30.03 -34.97
C SER A 103 -1.17 -30.95 -36.17
N GLY A 104 -1.91 -30.49 -37.17
CA GLY A 104 -2.03 -31.13 -38.49
C GLY A 104 -0.72 -31.14 -39.28
N ILE A 105 0.30 -31.84 -38.79
CA ILE A 105 1.52 -32.12 -39.55
C ILE A 105 1.48 -33.61 -39.91
N GLN A 106 0.97 -33.88 -41.11
CA GLN A 106 1.18 -35.15 -41.81
C GLN A 106 2.66 -35.27 -42.18
N HIS A 107 3.14 -36.52 -42.12
CA HIS A 107 4.49 -36.97 -42.50
C HIS A 107 4.97 -36.48 -43.86
#